data_AF-A0A656QBI0-F1
#
_entry.id   AF-A0A656QBI0-F1
#
_cell.length_a   1.000
_cell.length_b   1.000
_cell.length_c   1.000
_cell.angle_alpha   90.00
_cell.angle_beta   90.00
_cell.angle_gamma   90.00
#
_symmetry.space_group_name_H-M   'P 1'
#
loop_
_entity.id
_entity.type
_entity.pdbx_description
1 polymer ?
#
loop_
_entity_poly.entity_id
_entity_poly.type
_entity_poly.pdbx_seq_one_letter_code
_entity_poly.pdbx_strand_id
1 'polypeptide(L)'
;MPIDIDQLCRTIRTPGELRNLPGYVEKVNPAQIGLRRVIWPYGFASETHCALTNCGTPHKAGVIIELEDGTVSNIGHVCGADKDKFSSKFTAEMLKLSESRRREAMLPILLDRPALERTERVVRAAYHEAENWVRRVAAFAAGCPEADRELRRRISGGASMAVVDVVERSESEIRDLIAAGLASNRSAARYKEVEKGTIRGSTALSLSEQRISSLWRRADALLAANPQAVDIAGLQKLFNESVHLPEDARRILEECEAARVFFTPANFALMAMLPLSPAAKGVLTALTIDKLDNSVVQSPARQVLPNAAGDRPLNKRQRDLHRKMEAIQRAAQRVIKR
;
A
#
# COMPACT_ATOMS: atom_id res chain seq x y z
N MET A 1 -22.79 31.42 -26.40
CA MET A 1 -22.55 30.31 -25.45
C MET A 1 -22.49 30.92 -24.05
N PRO A 2 -23.21 30.39 -23.05
CA PRO A 2 -23.07 30.87 -21.68
C PRO A 2 -21.60 30.72 -21.26
N ILE A 3 -21.02 31.78 -20.70
CA ILE A 3 -19.65 31.78 -20.21
C ILE A 3 -19.60 30.84 -18.99
N ASP A 4 -18.76 29.81 -19.05
CA ASP A 4 -18.53 28.91 -17.92
C ASP A 4 -17.59 29.59 -16.91
N ILE A 5 -18.18 30.14 -15.85
CA ILE A 5 -17.45 30.83 -14.78
C ILE A 5 -16.45 29.91 -14.08
N ASP A 6 -16.72 28.60 -14.00
CA ASP A 6 -15.85 27.64 -13.33
C ASP A 6 -14.55 27.47 -14.12
N GLN A 7 -14.65 27.42 -15.45
CA GLN A 7 -13.47 27.35 -16.33
C GLN A 7 -12.64 28.64 -16.28
N LEU A 8 -13.28 29.82 -16.25
CA LEU A 8 -12.57 31.09 -16.11
C LEU A 8 -11.84 31.20 -14.77
N CYS A 9 -12.46 30.80 -13.66
CA CYS A 9 -11.84 30.85 -12.35
C CYS A 9 -10.56 29.99 -12.28
N ARG A 10 -10.49 28.88 -13.01
CA ARG A 10 -9.30 28.01 -13.11
C ARG A 10 -8.13 28.67 -13.83
N THR A 11 -8.36 29.69 -14.66
CA THR A 11 -7.29 30.37 -15.41
C THR A 11 -6.73 31.61 -14.72
N ILE A 12 -7.37 32.10 -13.65
CA ILE A 12 -6.93 33.31 -12.94
C ILE A 12 -5.57 33.09 -12.26
N ARG A 13 -4.61 33.98 -12.52
CA ARG A 13 -3.24 33.99 -11.98
C ARG A 13 -2.88 35.30 -11.29
N THR A 14 -3.64 36.37 -11.51
CA THR A 14 -3.36 37.69 -10.94
C THR A 14 -4.60 38.36 -10.33
N PRO A 15 -4.42 39.30 -9.37
CA PRO A 15 -5.52 40.11 -8.86
C PRO A 15 -6.24 40.94 -9.94
N GLY A 16 -5.54 41.36 -11.01
CA GLY A 16 -6.14 42.11 -12.11
C GLY A 16 -7.12 41.25 -12.91
N GLU A 17 -6.74 40.02 -13.25
CA GLU A 17 -7.61 39.06 -13.92
C GLU A 17 -8.85 38.71 -13.07
N LEU A 18 -8.67 38.56 -11.75
CA LEU A 18 -9.76 38.31 -10.83
C LEU A 18 -10.86 39.40 -10.92
N ARG A 19 -10.48 40.68 -10.98
CA ARG A 19 -11.42 41.80 -11.10
C ARG A 19 -12.14 41.86 -12.45
N ASN A 20 -11.58 41.21 -13.47
CA ASN A 20 -12.17 41.11 -14.80
C ASN A 20 -13.14 39.93 -14.93
N LEU A 21 -13.36 39.13 -13.89
CA LEU A 21 -14.35 38.07 -13.92
C LEU A 21 -15.76 38.64 -14.10
N PRO A 22 -16.61 38.04 -14.97
CA PRO A 22 -18.00 38.46 -15.10
C PRO A 22 -18.73 38.39 -13.76
N GLY A 23 -19.41 39.48 -13.39
CA GLY A 23 -20.15 39.58 -12.12
C GLY A 23 -19.29 39.71 -10.87
N TYR A 24 -18.00 40.05 -11.03
CA TYR A 24 -17.12 40.27 -9.88
C TYR A 24 -17.51 41.51 -9.05
N VAL A 25 -17.54 41.36 -7.74
CA VAL A 25 -17.77 42.45 -6.77
C VAL A 25 -16.61 42.55 -5.78
N GLU A 26 -16.14 43.78 -5.52
CA GLU A 26 -15.01 44.04 -4.62
C GLU A 26 -15.38 44.02 -3.13
N LYS A 27 -16.66 44.13 -2.80
CA LYS A 27 -17.16 44.20 -1.42
C LYS A 27 -18.36 43.27 -1.25
N VAL A 28 -18.28 42.43 -0.23
CA VAL A 28 -19.29 41.44 0.12
C VAL A 28 -19.66 41.62 1.58
N ASN A 29 -20.94 41.87 1.84
CA ASN A 29 -21.48 41.92 3.18
C ASN A 29 -22.14 40.56 3.51
N PRO A 30 -21.53 39.70 4.34
CA PRO A 30 -22.05 38.37 4.64
C PRO A 30 -23.38 38.40 5.43
N ALA A 31 -23.74 39.54 6.02
CA ALA A 31 -25.05 39.71 6.67
C ALA A 31 -26.19 39.98 5.66
N GLN A 32 -25.87 40.36 4.42
CA GLN A 32 -26.86 40.70 3.39
C GLN A 32 -27.01 39.61 2.32
N ILE A 33 -25.91 38.97 1.93
CA ILE A 33 -25.90 38.00 0.83
C ILE A 33 -25.19 36.73 1.30
N GLY A 34 -25.86 35.58 1.13
CA GLY A 34 -25.30 34.27 1.48
C GLY A 34 -24.24 33.80 0.48
N LEU A 35 -23.30 32.97 0.97
CA LEU A 35 -22.39 32.21 0.13
C LEU A 35 -23.18 31.13 -0.63
N ARG A 36 -23.10 31.06 -1.96
CA ARG A 36 -23.66 29.93 -2.73
C ARG A 36 -22.72 28.74 -2.74
N ARG A 37 -21.47 28.94 -3.18
CA ARG A 37 -20.42 27.91 -3.25
C ARG A 37 -19.03 28.52 -3.30
N VAL A 38 -18.03 27.70 -3.01
CA VAL A 38 -16.62 28.03 -3.30
C VAL A 38 -16.26 27.46 -4.67
N ILE A 39 -15.79 28.30 -5.59
CA ILE A 39 -15.54 27.92 -6.99
C ILE A 39 -14.11 27.36 -7.14
N TRP A 40 -13.10 28.15 -6.79
CA TRP A 40 -11.70 27.81 -7.08
C TRP A 40 -10.72 28.47 -6.11
N PRO A 41 -9.64 27.81 -5.68
CA PRO A 41 -8.60 28.44 -4.88
C PRO A 41 -7.67 29.28 -5.75
N TYR A 42 -7.21 30.41 -5.22
CA TYR A 42 -6.20 31.24 -5.85
C TYR A 42 -4.92 31.32 -5.01
N GLY A 43 -3.80 31.51 -5.68
CA GLY A 43 -2.48 31.79 -5.11
C GLY A 43 -1.74 32.75 -6.02
N PHE A 44 -1.70 34.02 -5.63
CA PHE A 44 -1.14 35.13 -6.40
C PHE A 44 0.25 35.51 -5.90
N ALA A 45 1.09 36.04 -6.79
CA ALA A 45 2.40 36.59 -6.42
C ALA A 45 2.27 37.91 -5.62
N SER A 46 1.24 38.70 -5.92
CA SER A 46 0.90 39.96 -5.24
C SER A 46 -0.36 39.81 -4.38
N GLU A 47 -0.49 40.70 -3.40
CA GLU A 47 -1.63 40.70 -2.49
C GLU A 47 -2.90 41.25 -3.16
N THR A 48 -4.04 40.67 -2.77
CA THR A 48 -5.38 41.20 -3.05
C THR A 48 -6.15 41.34 -1.74
N HIS A 49 -7.01 42.34 -1.63
CA HIS A 49 -7.80 42.54 -0.41
C HIS A 49 -8.92 41.50 -0.34
N CYS A 50 -9.22 41.01 0.86
CA CYS A 50 -10.41 40.20 1.12
C CYS A 50 -11.66 41.04 0.85
N ALA A 51 -12.60 40.53 0.04
CA ALA A 51 -13.79 41.28 -0.29
C ALA A 51 -14.81 41.40 0.86
N LEU A 52 -14.66 40.62 1.93
CA LEU A 52 -15.57 40.72 3.08
C LEU A 52 -15.44 42.08 3.76
N THR A 53 -16.56 42.78 3.91
CA THR A 53 -16.63 44.13 4.50
C THR A 53 -16.15 44.18 5.96
N ASN A 54 -16.26 43.06 6.69
CA ASN A 54 -15.77 42.87 8.05
C ASN A 54 -14.37 42.24 8.13
N CYS A 55 -13.61 42.19 7.03
CA CYS A 55 -12.26 41.62 7.01
C CYS A 55 -11.25 42.57 6.34
N GLY A 56 -11.39 42.80 5.03
CA GLY A 56 -10.48 43.67 4.25
C GLY A 56 -8.99 43.29 4.23
N THR A 57 -8.58 42.22 4.91
CA THR A 57 -7.16 41.85 5.07
C THR A 57 -6.53 41.51 3.71
N PRO A 58 -5.29 41.96 3.42
CA PRO A 58 -4.58 41.56 2.22
C PRO A 58 -4.18 40.07 2.28
N HIS A 59 -4.37 39.37 1.16
CA HIS A 59 -4.03 37.95 1.02
C HIS A 59 -3.32 37.68 -0.31
N LYS A 60 -2.31 36.82 -0.25
CA LYS A 60 -1.72 36.20 -1.45
C LYS A 60 -2.44 34.91 -1.86
N ALA A 61 -3.19 34.29 -0.94
CA ALA A 61 -3.91 33.06 -1.22
C ALA A 61 -5.29 33.05 -0.57
N GLY A 62 -6.25 32.45 -1.26
CA GLY A 62 -7.63 32.42 -0.84
C GLY A 62 -8.49 31.62 -1.79
N VAL A 63 -9.77 31.95 -1.83
CA VAL A 63 -10.73 31.32 -2.72
C VAL A 63 -11.64 32.32 -3.42
N ILE A 64 -12.02 31.97 -4.63
CA ILE A 64 -13.06 32.63 -5.41
C ILE A 64 -14.39 31.99 -5.01
N ILE A 65 -15.36 32.81 -4.64
CA ILE A 65 -16.69 32.40 -4.18
C ILE A 65 -17.77 32.90 -5.13
N GLU A 66 -18.85 32.14 -5.21
CA GLU A 66 -20.11 32.58 -5.81
C GLU A 66 -21.10 32.89 -4.69
N LEU A 67 -21.83 33.99 -4.81
CA LEU A 67 -22.88 34.38 -3.88
C LEU A 67 -24.26 33.92 -4.38
N GLU A 68 -25.26 33.95 -3.50
CA GLU A 68 -26.63 33.49 -3.82
C GLU A 68 -27.32 34.31 -4.92
N ASP A 69 -26.90 35.56 -5.13
CA ASP A 69 -27.35 36.43 -6.22
C ASP A 69 -26.60 36.18 -7.55
N GLY A 70 -25.67 35.23 -7.58
CA GLY A 70 -24.86 34.89 -8.76
C GLY A 70 -23.63 35.76 -8.96
N THR A 71 -23.36 36.74 -8.09
CA THR A 71 -22.12 37.52 -8.15
C THR A 71 -20.92 36.71 -7.65
N VAL A 72 -19.73 37.12 -8.07
CA VAL A 72 -18.48 36.43 -7.78
C VAL A 72 -17.56 37.35 -6.98
N SER A 73 -16.79 36.80 -6.04
CA SER A 73 -15.82 37.60 -5.28
C SER A 73 -14.67 36.76 -4.76
N ASN A 74 -13.70 37.39 -4.08
CA ASN A 74 -12.55 36.72 -3.48
C ASN A 74 -12.50 36.92 -1.97
N ILE A 75 -12.15 35.85 -1.24
CA ILE A 75 -11.94 35.91 0.20
C ILE A 75 -10.70 35.11 0.59
N GLY A 76 -10.09 35.44 1.73
CA GLY A 76 -8.98 34.66 2.27
C GLY A 76 -9.37 33.21 2.61
N HIS A 77 -8.39 32.30 2.60
CA HIS A 77 -8.59 30.85 2.69
C HIS A 77 -9.28 30.35 3.97
N VAL A 78 -9.23 31.12 5.06
CA VAL A 78 -9.97 30.87 6.32
C VAL A 78 -11.02 31.92 6.61
N CYS A 79 -11.03 33.03 5.87
CA CYS A 79 -11.78 34.21 6.25
C CYS A 79 -13.27 33.96 6.29
N GLY A 80 -13.82 33.07 5.47
CA GLY A 80 -15.26 32.77 5.47
C GLY A 80 -15.74 31.92 6.65
N ALA A 81 -14.84 31.33 7.45
CA ALA A 81 -15.18 30.36 8.48
C ALA A 81 -15.69 30.97 9.80
N ASP A 82 -15.52 32.28 10.00
CA ASP A 82 -15.96 32.93 11.24
C ASP A 82 -17.48 33.01 11.34
N LYS A 83 -17.99 33.06 12.59
CA LYS A 83 -19.43 33.04 12.90
C LYS A 83 -20.20 34.24 12.35
N ASP A 84 -19.55 35.38 12.22
CA ASP A 84 -20.10 36.64 11.70
C ASP A 84 -20.01 36.74 10.16
N LYS A 85 -19.60 35.66 9.50
CA LYS A 85 -19.43 35.57 8.05
C LYS A 85 -20.28 34.43 7.48
N PHE A 86 -19.66 33.50 6.77
CA PHE A 86 -20.35 32.35 6.16
C PHE A 86 -20.29 31.08 7.02
N SER A 87 -19.44 31.07 8.06
CA SER A 87 -19.40 30.05 9.12
C SER A 87 -19.34 28.62 8.56
N SER A 88 -20.22 27.73 9.02
CA SER A 88 -20.28 26.32 8.63
C SER A 88 -20.50 26.09 7.14
N LYS A 89 -21.19 27.00 6.44
CA LYS A 89 -21.42 26.88 4.99
C LYS A 89 -20.10 26.98 4.22
N PHE A 90 -19.23 27.93 4.61
CA PHE A 90 -17.91 28.06 4.02
C PHE A 90 -17.05 26.82 4.25
N THR A 91 -17.01 26.31 5.48
CA THR A 91 -16.26 25.09 5.81
C THR A 91 -16.74 23.88 5.01
N ALA A 92 -18.06 23.73 4.84
CA ALA A 92 -18.64 22.65 4.04
C ALA A 92 -18.28 22.76 2.55
N GLU A 93 -18.33 23.97 1.98
CA GLU A 93 -17.98 24.20 0.57
C GLU A 93 -16.47 24.03 0.33
N MET A 94 -15.62 24.44 1.28
CA MET A 94 -14.18 24.16 1.24
C MET A 94 -13.87 22.67 1.24
N LEU A 95 -14.61 21.88 2.04
CA LEU A 95 -14.48 20.42 2.04
C LEU A 95 -14.90 19.83 0.68
N LYS A 96 -16.05 20.24 0.13
CA LYS A 96 -16.51 19.80 -1.19
C LYS A 96 -15.51 20.12 -2.31
N LEU A 97 -14.95 21.33 -2.30
CA LEU A 97 -13.92 21.72 -3.27
C LEU A 97 -12.67 20.84 -3.14
N SER A 98 -12.19 20.61 -1.92
CA SER A 98 -11.05 19.73 -1.64
C SER A 98 -11.29 18.31 -2.15
N GLU A 99 -12.47 17.73 -1.86
CA GLU A 99 -12.86 16.40 -2.33
C GLU A 99 -12.99 16.33 -3.86
N SER A 100 -13.61 17.34 -4.48
CA SER A 100 -13.74 17.44 -5.93
C SER A 100 -12.36 17.45 -6.61
N ARG A 101 -11.44 18.29 -6.13
CA ARG A 101 -10.08 18.37 -6.68
C ARG A 101 -9.29 17.07 -6.52
N ARG A 102 -9.40 16.44 -5.34
CA ARG A 102 -8.80 15.12 -5.11
C ARG A 102 -9.37 14.06 -6.06
N ARG A 103 -10.68 14.10 -6.30
CA ARG A 103 -11.35 13.22 -7.27
C ARG A 103 -10.87 13.48 -8.70
N GLU A 104 -10.78 14.74 -9.13
CA GLU A 104 -10.24 15.14 -10.44
C GLU A 104 -8.80 14.63 -10.65
N ALA A 105 -7.98 14.62 -9.60
CA ALA A 105 -6.59 14.13 -9.68
C ALA A 105 -6.50 12.59 -9.75
N MET A 106 -7.33 11.86 -9.01
CA MET A 106 -7.24 10.40 -8.91
C MET A 106 -7.99 9.65 -10.02
N LEU A 107 -9.12 10.19 -10.49
CA LEU A 107 -9.98 9.50 -11.45
C LEU A 107 -9.28 9.14 -12.77
N PRO A 108 -8.46 10.01 -13.39
CA PRO A 108 -7.79 9.67 -14.64
C PRO A 108 -6.94 8.40 -14.53
N ILE A 109 -6.23 8.23 -13.40
CA ILE A 109 -5.40 7.04 -13.15
C ILE A 109 -6.27 5.80 -12.95
N LEU A 110 -7.35 5.92 -12.17
CA LEU A 110 -8.22 4.80 -11.84
C LEU A 110 -9.16 4.40 -12.98
N LEU A 111 -9.35 5.27 -13.98
CA LEU A 111 -10.11 5.00 -15.19
C LEU A 111 -9.23 4.53 -16.35
N ASP A 112 -7.89 4.59 -16.23
CA ASP A 112 -6.95 4.01 -17.18
C ASP A 112 -6.95 2.47 -17.06
N ARG A 113 -7.93 1.83 -17.70
CA ARG A 113 -8.08 0.38 -17.72
C ARG A 113 -6.83 -0.34 -18.24
N PRO A 114 -6.21 0.07 -19.36
CA PRO A 114 -4.96 -0.54 -19.82
C PRO A 114 -3.83 -0.50 -18.78
N ALA A 115 -3.69 0.60 -18.01
CA ALA A 115 -2.69 0.67 -16.95
C ALA A 115 -3.00 -0.30 -15.80
N LEU A 116 -4.25 -0.36 -15.34
CA LEU A 116 -4.65 -1.28 -14.28
C LEU A 116 -4.50 -2.76 -14.70
N GLU A 117 -4.81 -3.09 -15.96
CA GLU A 117 -4.59 -4.43 -16.52
C GLU A 117 -3.10 -4.79 -16.59
N ARG A 118 -2.21 -3.84 -16.91
CA ARG A 118 -0.76 -4.08 -16.83
C ARG A 118 -0.34 -4.39 -15.39
N THR A 119 -0.85 -3.65 -14.41
CA THR A 119 -0.60 -3.93 -12.99
C THR A 119 -1.07 -5.31 -12.59
N GLU A 120 -2.28 -5.73 -12.99
CA GLU A 120 -2.77 -7.07 -12.71
C GLU A 120 -1.89 -8.16 -13.34
N ARG A 121 -1.44 -7.99 -14.59
CA ARG A 121 -0.55 -8.96 -15.24
C ARG A 121 0.77 -9.13 -14.48
N VAL A 122 1.35 -8.03 -14.00
CA VAL A 122 2.57 -8.07 -13.17
C VAL A 122 2.31 -8.78 -11.84
N VAL A 123 1.19 -8.48 -11.18
CA VAL A 123 0.79 -9.18 -9.94
C VAL A 123 0.57 -10.67 -10.17
N ARG A 124 -0.09 -11.05 -11.28
CA ARG A 124 -0.33 -12.44 -11.67
C ARG A 124 0.96 -13.20 -11.89
N ALA A 125 1.90 -12.60 -12.61
CA ALA A 125 3.21 -13.18 -12.84
C ALA A 125 3.96 -13.39 -11.51
N ALA A 126 3.97 -12.38 -10.64
CA ALA A 126 4.59 -12.47 -9.32
C ALA A 126 3.95 -13.55 -8.43
N TYR A 127 2.62 -13.68 -8.46
CA TYR A 127 1.90 -14.73 -7.75
C TYR A 127 2.34 -16.12 -8.21
N HIS A 128 2.28 -16.40 -9.51
CA HIS A 128 2.62 -17.72 -10.04
C HIS A 128 4.08 -18.09 -9.85
N GLU A 129 5.00 -17.14 -9.99
CA GLU A 129 6.41 -17.36 -9.67
C GLU A 129 6.59 -17.73 -8.19
N ALA A 130 5.91 -17.02 -7.29
CA ALA A 130 6.05 -17.22 -5.86
C ALA A 130 5.38 -18.49 -5.31
N GLU A 131 4.39 -19.07 -6.00
CA GLU A 131 3.66 -20.25 -5.53
C GLU A 131 4.58 -21.42 -5.16
N ASN A 132 5.55 -21.74 -6.03
CA ASN A 132 6.51 -22.82 -5.78
C ASN A 132 7.41 -22.49 -4.59
N TRP A 133 7.88 -21.25 -4.48
CA TRP A 133 8.78 -20.82 -3.42
C TRP A 133 8.08 -20.80 -2.05
N VAL A 134 6.84 -20.34 -1.99
CA VAL A 134 6.02 -20.40 -0.77
C VAL A 134 5.89 -21.85 -0.27
N ARG A 135 5.64 -22.80 -1.17
CA ARG A 135 5.57 -24.23 -0.82
C ARG A 135 6.90 -24.75 -0.28
N ARG A 136 8.03 -24.39 -0.92
CA ARG A 136 9.38 -24.77 -0.45
C ARG A 136 9.73 -24.16 0.89
N VAL A 137 9.39 -22.89 1.14
CA VAL A 137 9.59 -22.21 2.44
C VAL A 137 8.78 -22.91 3.54
N ALA A 138 7.51 -23.26 3.25
CA ALA A 138 6.68 -24.00 4.21
C ALA A 138 7.24 -25.41 4.50
N ALA A 139 7.67 -26.13 3.45
CA ALA A 139 8.29 -27.44 3.58
C ALA A 139 9.61 -27.39 4.37
N PHE A 140 10.43 -26.35 4.15
CA PHE A 140 11.64 -26.12 4.91
C PHE A 140 11.35 -25.86 6.38
N ALA A 141 10.37 -25.00 6.70
CA ALA A 141 9.98 -24.73 8.07
C ALA A 141 9.45 -25.99 8.79
N ALA A 142 8.73 -26.85 8.08
CA ALA A 142 8.22 -28.11 8.63
C ALA A 142 9.32 -29.17 8.81
N GLY A 143 10.23 -29.31 7.84
CA GLY A 143 11.31 -30.30 7.86
C GLY A 143 12.51 -29.91 8.73
N CYS A 144 12.76 -28.61 8.88
CA CYS A 144 13.91 -28.04 9.61
C CYS A 144 13.48 -26.94 10.59
N PRO A 145 12.59 -27.21 11.57
CA PRO A 145 11.98 -26.18 12.41
C PRO A 145 12.98 -25.44 13.31
N GLU A 146 14.04 -26.11 13.78
CA GLU A 146 15.11 -25.46 14.55
C GLU A 146 15.87 -24.44 13.70
N ALA A 147 16.19 -24.80 12.46
CA ALA A 147 16.92 -23.93 11.53
C ALA A 147 16.07 -22.74 11.11
N ASP A 148 14.80 -22.96 10.74
CA ASP A 148 13.87 -21.87 10.40
C ASP A 148 13.71 -20.89 11.57
N ARG A 149 13.55 -21.40 12.80
CA ARG A 149 13.44 -20.55 14.01
C ARG A 149 14.70 -19.71 14.24
N GLU A 150 15.88 -20.31 14.14
CA GLU A 150 17.14 -19.59 14.32
C GLU A 150 17.34 -18.52 13.25
N LEU A 151 17.06 -18.82 11.98
CA LEU A 151 17.15 -17.85 10.90
C LEU A 151 16.16 -16.69 11.07
N ARG A 152 14.90 -16.98 11.43
CA ARG A 152 13.90 -15.95 11.73
C ARG A 152 14.28 -15.11 12.93
N ARG A 153 14.85 -15.71 13.99
CA ARG A 153 15.37 -14.98 15.15
C ARG A 153 16.45 -14.00 14.72
N ARG A 154 17.40 -14.43 13.88
CA ARG A 154 18.46 -13.56 13.36
C ARG A 154 17.90 -12.42 12.50
N ILE A 155 16.94 -12.70 11.62
CA ILE A 155 16.29 -11.67 10.78
C ILE A 155 15.60 -10.62 11.66
N SER A 156 14.74 -11.06 12.60
CA SER A 156 14.00 -10.15 13.48
C SER A 156 14.91 -9.36 14.43
N GLY A 157 16.06 -9.93 14.81
CA GLY A 157 17.07 -9.27 15.64
C GLY A 157 18.06 -8.41 14.86
N GLY A 158 17.98 -8.33 13.53
CA GLY A 158 18.97 -7.65 12.70
C GLY A 158 20.38 -8.25 12.79
N ALA A 159 20.49 -9.51 13.20
CA ALA A 159 21.76 -10.20 13.37
C ALA A 159 22.34 -10.64 12.02
N SER A 160 23.67 -10.78 11.98
CA SER A 160 24.38 -11.23 10.78
C SER A 160 23.99 -12.65 10.37
N MET A 161 23.88 -12.86 9.06
CA MET A 161 23.76 -14.18 8.44
C MET A 161 25.12 -14.87 8.24
N ALA A 162 26.22 -14.23 8.68
CA ALA A 162 27.52 -14.85 8.74
C ALA A 162 27.49 -16.05 9.69
N VAL A 163 28.11 -17.14 9.24
CA VAL A 163 28.34 -18.36 9.99
C VAL A 163 29.80 -18.36 10.38
N VAL A 164 30.04 -18.23 11.68
CA VAL A 164 31.37 -18.24 12.28
C VAL A 164 31.62 -19.57 12.96
N ASP A 165 32.85 -20.06 12.88
CA ASP A 165 33.33 -21.24 13.57
C ASP A 165 34.43 -20.84 14.53
N VAL A 166 34.52 -21.52 15.67
CA VAL A 166 35.48 -21.21 16.73
C VAL A 166 36.63 -22.20 16.59
N VAL A 167 37.75 -21.73 16.03
CA VAL A 167 38.94 -22.55 15.77
C VAL A 167 40.03 -22.21 16.78
N GLU A 168 40.73 -23.23 17.28
CA GLU A 168 41.91 -23.05 18.12
C GLU A 168 43.04 -22.39 17.31
N ARG A 169 43.60 -21.30 17.85
CA ARG A 169 44.76 -20.62 17.27
C ARG A 169 46.00 -21.51 17.42
N SER A 170 46.92 -21.41 16.46
CA SER A 170 48.20 -22.09 16.57
C SER A 170 49.06 -21.51 17.70
N GLU A 171 49.99 -22.32 18.18
CA GLU A 171 50.95 -21.96 19.23
C GLU A 171 51.83 -20.74 18.89
N SER A 172 52.13 -20.53 17.61
CA SER A 172 52.80 -19.31 17.13
C SER A 172 51.89 -18.09 17.23
N GLU A 173 50.65 -18.17 16.71
CA GLU A 173 49.70 -17.05 16.77
C GLU A 173 49.37 -16.62 18.21
N ILE A 174 49.27 -17.58 19.13
CA ILE A 174 49.03 -17.29 20.56
C ILE A 174 50.22 -16.53 21.17
N ARG A 175 51.45 -16.94 20.86
CA ARG A 175 52.66 -16.24 21.34
C ARG A 175 52.76 -14.83 20.78
N ASP A 176 52.46 -14.66 19.49
CA ASP A 176 52.51 -13.36 18.83
C ASP A 176 51.48 -12.38 19.42
N LEU A 177 50.26 -12.85 19.73
CA LEU A 177 49.23 -12.03 20.37
C LEU A 177 49.58 -11.59 21.79
N ILE A 178 50.21 -12.49 22.57
CA ILE A 178 50.69 -12.17 23.92
C ILE A 178 51.86 -11.18 23.84
N ALA A 179 52.80 -11.41 22.93
CA ALA A 179 53.95 -10.52 22.72
C ALA A 179 53.51 -9.12 22.23
N ALA A 180 52.46 -9.04 21.41
CA ALA A 180 51.86 -7.78 20.96
C ALA A 180 50.96 -7.10 22.01
N GLY A 181 50.72 -7.71 23.18
CA GLY A 181 49.86 -7.17 24.23
C GLY A 181 48.35 -7.17 23.88
N LEU A 182 47.95 -7.86 22.81
CA LEU A 182 46.56 -7.94 22.35
C LEU A 182 45.73 -8.97 23.11
N ALA A 183 46.38 -9.82 23.92
CA ALA A 183 45.72 -10.77 24.83
C ALA A 183 46.40 -10.77 26.20
N SER A 184 45.61 -10.75 27.27
CA SER A 184 46.10 -10.72 28.65
C SER A 184 46.65 -12.06 29.14
N ASN A 185 46.21 -13.16 28.54
CA ASN A 185 46.68 -14.51 28.86
C ASN A 185 46.40 -15.49 27.71
N ARG A 186 47.00 -16.69 27.83
CA ARG A 186 46.92 -17.76 26.83
C ARG A 186 45.50 -18.26 26.58
N SER A 187 44.65 -18.28 27.61
CA SER A 187 43.26 -18.73 27.47
C SER A 187 42.41 -17.74 26.67
N ALA A 188 42.60 -16.44 26.84
CA ALA A 188 41.95 -15.40 26.04
C ALA A 188 42.39 -15.42 24.57
N ALA A 189 43.65 -15.80 24.28
CA ALA A 189 44.19 -15.91 22.93
C ALA A 189 43.86 -17.25 22.24
N ARG A 190 43.27 -18.23 22.95
CA ARG A 190 43.19 -19.62 22.47
C ARG A 190 42.30 -19.82 21.24
N TYR A 191 41.20 -19.08 21.13
CA TYR A 191 40.21 -19.32 20.08
C TYR A 191 39.96 -18.09 19.22
N LYS A 192 39.96 -18.26 17.89
CA LYS A 192 39.50 -17.25 16.93
C LYS A 192 38.19 -17.67 16.30
N GLU A 193 37.34 -16.69 16.09
CA GLU A 193 36.21 -16.84 15.19
C GLU A 193 36.71 -16.72 13.74
N VAL A 194 36.37 -17.71 12.92
CA VAL A 194 36.65 -17.72 11.48
C VAL A 194 35.32 -17.76 10.76
N GLU A 195 35.05 -16.76 9.92
CA GLU A 195 33.88 -16.77 9.05
C GLU A 195 34.01 -17.90 8.03
N LYS A 196 33.06 -18.84 8.06
CA LYS A 196 32.96 -19.94 7.09
C LYS A 196 32.17 -19.54 5.85
N GLY A 197 31.32 -18.52 5.99
CA GLY A 197 30.54 -17.94 4.90
C GLY A 197 29.32 -17.20 5.42
N THR A 198 28.51 -16.70 4.50
CA THR A 198 27.29 -15.95 4.80
C THR A 198 26.10 -16.61 4.13
N ILE A 199 25.04 -16.89 4.90
CA ILE A 199 23.79 -17.42 4.36
C ILE A 199 23.10 -16.31 3.57
N ARG A 200 23.02 -16.50 2.25
CA ARG A 200 22.44 -15.50 1.32
C ARG A 200 20.96 -15.77 1.05
N GLY A 201 20.23 -14.74 0.66
CA GLY A 201 18.83 -14.88 0.22
C GLY A 201 17.82 -15.07 1.36
N SER A 202 18.17 -14.73 2.61
CA SER A 202 17.30 -14.92 3.78
C SER A 202 15.96 -14.18 3.71
N THR A 203 15.84 -13.16 2.87
CA THR A 203 14.56 -12.49 2.55
C THR A 203 13.53 -13.44 1.95
N ALA A 204 13.94 -14.56 1.34
CA ALA A 204 13.03 -15.61 0.87
C ALA A 204 12.09 -16.12 1.98
N LEU A 205 12.53 -16.11 3.23
CA LEU A 205 11.74 -16.59 4.37
C LEU A 205 10.54 -15.68 4.71
N SER A 206 10.44 -14.49 4.09
CA SER A 206 9.26 -13.62 4.21
C SER A 206 8.10 -14.08 3.32
N LEU A 207 8.35 -14.93 2.31
CA LEU A 207 7.31 -15.45 1.41
C LEU A 207 6.29 -16.28 2.20
N SER A 208 5.01 -16.03 1.96
CA SER A 208 3.92 -16.77 2.60
C SER A 208 2.66 -16.81 1.73
N GLU A 209 1.85 -17.86 1.88
CA GLU A 209 0.58 -18.04 1.15
C GLU A 209 -0.35 -16.84 1.36
N GLN A 210 -0.42 -16.33 2.60
CA GLN A 210 -1.24 -15.18 2.94
C GLN A 210 -0.80 -13.92 2.17
N ARG A 211 0.50 -13.66 2.03
CA ARG A 211 1.02 -12.47 1.34
C ARG A 211 0.73 -12.54 -0.17
N ILE A 212 1.05 -13.65 -0.82
CA ILE A 212 0.84 -13.80 -2.27
C ILE A 212 -0.66 -13.80 -2.60
N SER A 213 -1.50 -14.45 -1.78
CA SER A 213 -2.96 -14.47 -1.97
C SER A 213 -3.59 -13.11 -1.72
N SER A 214 -3.07 -12.34 -0.75
CA SER A 214 -3.52 -10.98 -0.50
C SER A 214 -3.19 -10.06 -1.68
N LEU A 215 -1.99 -10.18 -2.25
CA LEU A 215 -1.58 -9.42 -3.45
C LEU A 215 -2.55 -9.68 -4.61
N TRP A 216 -2.80 -10.95 -4.91
CA TRP A 216 -3.75 -11.38 -5.94
C TRP A 216 -5.14 -10.76 -5.73
N ARG A 217 -5.72 -10.92 -4.53
CA ARG A 217 -7.07 -10.43 -4.20
C ARG A 217 -7.18 -8.91 -4.27
N ARG A 218 -6.12 -8.18 -3.91
CA ARG A 218 -6.07 -6.71 -4.01
C ARG A 218 -6.08 -6.26 -5.47
N ALA A 219 -5.33 -6.93 -6.35
CA ALA A 219 -5.34 -6.63 -7.79
C ALA A 219 -6.71 -6.90 -8.43
N ASP A 220 -7.33 -8.05 -8.14
CA ASP A 220 -8.69 -8.37 -8.58
C ASP A 220 -9.70 -7.32 -8.10
N ALA A 221 -9.62 -6.92 -6.83
CA ALA A 221 -10.50 -5.91 -6.25
C ALA A 221 -10.32 -4.54 -6.91
N LEU A 222 -9.09 -4.15 -7.26
CA LEU A 222 -8.80 -2.90 -7.95
C LEU A 222 -9.41 -2.89 -9.37
N LEU A 223 -9.28 -3.99 -10.12
CA LEU A 223 -9.89 -4.10 -11.45
C LEU A 223 -11.42 -4.14 -11.39
N ALA A 224 -12.00 -4.87 -10.43
CA ALA A 224 -13.45 -4.99 -10.28
C ALA A 224 -14.10 -3.71 -9.74
N ALA A 225 -13.33 -2.77 -9.19
CA ALA A 225 -13.86 -1.56 -8.61
C ALA A 225 -14.49 -0.63 -9.67
N ASN A 226 -15.50 0.13 -9.22
CA ASN A 226 -16.04 1.28 -9.92
C ASN A 226 -15.60 2.57 -9.21
N PRO A 227 -14.51 3.24 -9.65
CA PRO A 227 -13.99 4.47 -9.03
C PRO A 227 -15.00 5.63 -9.01
N GLN A 228 -15.97 5.64 -9.92
CA GLN A 228 -16.98 6.70 -9.99
C GLN A 228 -18.07 6.55 -8.93
N ALA A 229 -18.29 5.34 -8.42
CA ALA A 229 -19.35 5.04 -7.45
C ALA A 229 -18.90 5.12 -5.98
N VAL A 230 -17.60 5.31 -5.72
CA VAL A 230 -17.05 5.37 -4.37
C VAL A 230 -16.93 6.81 -3.85
N ASP A 231 -17.01 6.98 -2.53
CA ASP A 231 -16.70 8.23 -1.85
C ASP A 231 -15.20 8.55 -1.94
N ILE A 232 -14.80 9.71 -1.39
CA ILE A 232 -13.41 10.17 -1.51
C ILE A 232 -12.41 9.26 -0.77
N ALA A 233 -12.82 8.66 0.35
CA ALA A 233 -11.99 7.74 1.12
C ALA A 233 -11.76 6.43 0.36
N GLY A 234 -12.82 5.88 -0.24
CA GLY A 234 -12.74 4.72 -1.12
C GLY A 234 -11.90 5.01 -2.36
N LEU A 235 -12.03 6.19 -2.95
CA LEU A 235 -11.22 6.61 -4.09
C LEU A 235 -9.73 6.69 -3.74
N GLN A 236 -9.40 7.30 -2.60
CA GLN A 236 -8.03 7.36 -2.09
C GLN A 236 -7.46 5.95 -1.83
N LYS A 237 -8.27 5.04 -1.29
CA LYS A 237 -7.85 3.65 -1.09
C LYS A 237 -7.51 2.99 -2.43
N LEU A 238 -8.38 3.08 -3.43
CA LEU A 238 -8.13 2.53 -4.77
C LEU A 238 -6.89 3.14 -5.42
N PHE A 239 -6.71 4.46 -5.27
CA PHE A 239 -5.53 5.16 -5.77
C PHE A 239 -4.26 4.61 -5.13
N ASN A 240 -4.22 4.51 -3.80
CA ASN A 240 -3.07 3.95 -3.08
C ASN A 240 -2.78 2.51 -3.52
N GLU A 241 -3.82 1.69 -3.73
CA GLU A 241 -3.67 0.33 -4.26
C GLU A 241 -3.04 0.33 -5.67
N SER A 242 -3.48 1.22 -6.56
CA SER A 242 -2.91 1.34 -7.91
C SER A 242 -1.42 1.71 -7.92
N VAL A 243 -0.98 2.46 -6.90
CA VAL A 243 0.42 2.89 -6.72
C VAL A 243 1.26 1.80 -6.07
N HIS A 244 0.77 1.14 -5.02
CA HIS A 244 1.55 0.20 -4.23
C HIS A 244 1.59 -1.22 -4.80
N LEU A 245 0.55 -1.68 -5.52
CA LEU A 245 0.50 -3.05 -6.05
C LEU A 245 1.69 -3.41 -6.95
N PRO A 246 2.14 -2.55 -7.89
CA PRO A 246 3.34 -2.82 -8.68
C PRO A 246 4.60 -2.99 -7.82
N GLU A 247 4.76 -2.17 -6.79
CA GLU A 247 5.92 -2.23 -5.88
C GLU A 247 5.89 -3.49 -5.02
N ASP A 248 4.71 -3.86 -4.51
CA ASP A 248 4.51 -5.09 -3.76
C ASP A 248 4.80 -6.32 -4.63
N ALA A 249 4.35 -6.33 -5.88
CA ALA A 249 4.64 -7.40 -6.83
C ALA A 249 6.14 -7.51 -7.14
N ARG A 250 6.82 -6.39 -7.38
CA ARG A 250 8.28 -6.37 -7.57
C ARG A 250 9.02 -6.93 -6.37
N ARG A 251 8.60 -6.57 -5.15
CA ARG A 251 9.20 -7.10 -3.92
C ARG A 251 9.05 -8.61 -3.82
N ILE A 252 7.89 -9.16 -4.18
CA ILE A 252 7.69 -10.62 -4.21
C ILE A 252 8.62 -11.28 -5.23
N LEU A 253 8.82 -10.69 -6.41
CA LEU A 253 9.76 -11.21 -7.41
C LEU A 253 11.21 -11.18 -6.89
N GLU A 254 11.62 -10.11 -6.20
CA GLU A 254 12.94 -10.03 -5.55
C GLU A 254 13.11 -11.09 -4.46
N GLU A 255 12.05 -11.38 -3.68
CA GLU A 255 12.03 -12.46 -2.71
C GLU A 255 12.13 -13.85 -3.37
N CYS A 256 11.58 -14.02 -4.59
CA CYS A 256 11.73 -15.25 -5.37
C CYS A 256 13.16 -15.43 -5.88
N GLU A 257 13.82 -14.36 -6.34
CA GLU A 257 15.25 -14.40 -6.68
C GLU A 257 16.11 -14.72 -5.46
N ALA A 258 15.79 -14.13 -4.31
CA ALA A 258 16.43 -14.46 -3.05
C ALA A 258 16.24 -15.95 -2.69
N ALA A 259 15.06 -16.53 -2.97
CA ALA A 259 14.78 -17.93 -2.72
C ALA A 259 15.67 -18.87 -3.55
N ARG A 260 15.97 -18.51 -4.81
CA ARG A 260 16.91 -19.26 -5.66
C ARG A 260 18.31 -19.31 -5.07
N VAL A 261 18.76 -18.21 -4.48
CA VAL A 261 20.06 -18.13 -3.79
C VAL A 261 20.00 -18.85 -2.44
N PHE A 262 18.87 -18.76 -1.75
CA PHE A 262 18.69 -19.30 -0.41
C PHE A 262 18.70 -20.82 -0.39
N PHE A 263 17.91 -21.47 -1.25
CA PHE A 263 17.76 -22.93 -1.31
C PHE A 263 18.88 -23.57 -2.13
N THR A 264 20.12 -23.45 -1.66
CA THR A 264 21.30 -24.05 -2.29
C THR A 264 22.00 -25.02 -1.35
N PRO A 265 22.69 -26.06 -1.87
CA PRO A 265 23.48 -26.97 -1.04
C PRO A 265 24.52 -26.25 -0.17
N ALA A 266 25.14 -25.19 -0.71
CA ALA A 266 26.10 -24.37 0.03
C ALA A 266 25.47 -23.70 1.26
N ASN A 267 24.29 -23.11 1.11
CA ASN A 267 23.57 -22.52 2.24
C ASN A 267 23.10 -23.57 3.25
N PHE A 268 22.66 -24.76 2.81
CA PHE A 268 22.29 -25.84 3.74
C PHE A 268 23.49 -26.33 4.56
N ALA A 269 24.67 -26.45 3.94
CA ALA A 269 25.90 -26.77 4.65
C ALA A 269 26.27 -25.70 5.68
N LEU A 270 26.14 -24.41 5.34
CA LEU A 270 26.32 -23.31 6.29
C LEU A 270 25.29 -23.35 7.43
N MET A 271 24.02 -23.65 7.13
CA MET A 271 22.98 -23.80 8.16
C MET A 271 23.27 -24.96 9.12
N ALA A 272 23.86 -26.05 8.65
CA ALA A 272 24.23 -27.18 9.51
C ALA A 272 25.34 -26.84 10.53
N MET A 273 26.07 -25.73 10.32
CA MET A 273 27.06 -25.22 11.28
C MET A 273 26.45 -24.32 12.36
N LEU A 274 25.16 -23.95 12.26
CA LEU A 274 24.46 -23.18 13.27
C LEU A 274 24.32 -23.95 14.60
N PRO A 275 24.03 -23.27 15.73
CA PRO A 275 23.84 -23.91 17.03
C PRO A 275 22.50 -24.68 17.09
N LEU A 276 22.45 -25.82 16.39
CA LEU A 276 21.30 -26.71 16.25
C LEU A 276 21.59 -28.10 16.84
N SER A 277 20.53 -28.87 17.11
CA SER A 277 20.67 -30.27 17.52
C SER A 277 21.39 -31.13 16.46
N PRO A 278 22.12 -32.20 16.84
CA PRO A 278 22.77 -33.09 15.88
C PRO A 278 21.80 -33.69 14.84
N ALA A 279 20.56 -33.96 15.25
CA ALA A 279 19.50 -34.45 14.36
C ALA A 279 19.15 -33.40 13.29
N ALA A 280 18.94 -32.14 13.69
CA ALA A 280 18.66 -31.05 12.76
C ALA A 280 19.82 -30.81 11.78
N LYS A 281 21.07 -30.90 12.25
CA LYS A 281 22.26 -30.81 11.39
C LYS A 281 22.32 -31.95 10.36
N GLY A 282 21.98 -33.17 10.76
CA GLY A 282 21.89 -34.32 9.87
C GLY A 282 20.83 -34.11 8.77
N VAL A 283 19.65 -33.61 9.13
CA VAL A 283 18.58 -33.29 8.16
C VAL A 283 19.04 -32.23 7.16
N LEU A 284 19.63 -31.13 7.62
CA LEU A 284 20.14 -30.05 6.76
C LEU A 284 21.22 -30.52 5.80
N THR A 285 22.16 -31.36 6.26
CA THR A 285 23.24 -31.89 5.43
C THR A 285 22.70 -32.79 4.32
N ALA A 286 21.58 -33.48 4.57
CA ALA A 286 20.92 -34.33 3.59
C ALA A 286 19.88 -33.60 2.74
N LEU A 287 19.58 -32.32 3.02
CA LEU A 287 18.49 -31.59 2.38
C LEU A 287 18.85 -31.18 0.95
N THR A 288 17.89 -31.32 0.03
CA THR A 288 18.00 -30.88 -1.36
C THR A 288 16.71 -30.18 -1.78
N ILE A 289 16.75 -29.44 -2.88
CA ILE A 289 15.53 -28.84 -3.47
C ILE A 289 14.52 -29.94 -3.80
N ASP A 290 14.95 -31.04 -4.43
CA ASP A 290 14.07 -32.16 -4.77
C ASP A 290 13.38 -32.76 -3.54
N LYS A 291 14.07 -32.83 -2.38
CA LYS A 291 13.45 -33.28 -1.13
C LYS A 291 12.39 -32.32 -0.61
N LEU A 292 12.61 -31.01 -0.77
CA LEU A 292 11.60 -29.99 -0.45
C LEU A 292 10.41 -30.08 -1.40
N ASP A 293 10.63 -30.31 -2.69
CA ASP A 293 9.56 -30.45 -3.67
C ASP A 293 8.75 -31.74 -3.43
N ASN A 294 9.40 -32.84 -3.06
CA ASN A 294 8.74 -34.11 -2.79
C ASN A 294 7.97 -34.13 -1.45
N SER A 295 8.43 -33.39 -0.43
CA SER A 295 7.71 -33.29 0.86
C SER A 295 6.41 -32.51 0.75
N VAL A 296 6.31 -31.60 -0.23
CA VAL A 296 5.09 -30.87 -0.56
C VAL A 296 4.01 -31.79 -1.13
N VAL A 297 4.39 -32.79 -1.92
CA VAL A 297 3.45 -33.77 -2.52
C VAL A 297 2.89 -34.74 -1.48
N GLN A 298 3.62 -34.98 -0.39
CA GLN A 298 3.24 -35.91 0.68
C GLN A 298 2.50 -35.27 1.85
N SER A 299 2.38 -33.94 1.89
CA SER A 299 1.37 -33.31 2.75
C SER A 299 0.01 -33.87 2.34
N PRO A 300 -0.73 -34.56 3.25
CA PRO A 300 -1.96 -35.22 2.88
C PRO A 300 -2.83 -34.17 2.22
N ALA A 301 -3.23 -34.48 0.99
CA ALA A 301 -4.13 -33.68 0.18
C ALA A 301 -5.05 -32.95 1.13
N ARG A 302 -4.90 -31.61 1.18
CA ARG A 302 -5.84 -30.67 1.78
C ARG A 302 -7.18 -31.35 1.62
N GLN A 303 -7.73 -31.89 2.72
CA GLN A 303 -9.01 -32.59 2.65
C GLN A 303 -9.88 -31.63 1.86
N VAL A 304 -10.20 -32.01 0.63
CA VAL A 304 -11.15 -31.30 -0.18
C VAL A 304 -12.39 -31.56 0.63
N LEU A 305 -12.66 -30.64 1.58
CA LEU A 305 -13.96 -30.49 2.18
C LEU A 305 -14.88 -30.55 0.95
N PRO A 306 -15.79 -31.54 0.88
CA PRO A 306 -16.66 -31.65 -0.26
C PRO A 306 -17.29 -30.28 -0.47
N ASN A 307 -17.28 -29.81 -1.72
CA ASN A 307 -17.85 -28.55 -2.13
C ASN A 307 -19.22 -28.34 -1.47
N ALA A 308 -19.24 -27.69 -0.30
CA ALA A 308 -20.44 -27.19 0.35
C ALA A 308 -20.75 -25.78 -0.18
N ALA A 309 -20.51 -25.58 -1.48
CA ALA A 309 -20.94 -24.42 -2.25
C ALA A 309 -22.41 -24.55 -2.71
N GLY A 310 -23.16 -25.52 -2.16
CA GLY A 310 -24.56 -25.76 -2.50
C GLY A 310 -25.59 -25.17 -1.52
N ASP A 311 -25.25 -24.85 -0.27
CA ASP A 311 -26.30 -24.55 0.73
C ASP A 311 -25.84 -23.66 1.91
N ARG A 312 -25.10 -22.58 1.62
CA ARG A 312 -24.95 -21.53 2.63
C ARG A 312 -26.23 -20.69 2.65
N PRO A 313 -26.98 -20.62 3.77
CA PRO A 313 -28.16 -19.76 3.85
C PRO A 313 -27.73 -18.32 3.55
N LEU A 314 -28.38 -17.72 2.55
CA LEU A 314 -28.13 -16.34 2.13
C LEU A 314 -28.13 -15.41 3.34
N ASN A 315 -27.13 -14.54 3.44
CA ASN A 315 -27.11 -13.55 4.51
C ASN A 315 -28.32 -12.61 4.36
N LYS A 316 -28.72 -11.94 5.45
CA LYS A 316 -29.93 -11.09 5.46
C LYS A 316 -29.98 -10.11 4.28
N ARG A 317 -28.85 -9.49 3.95
CA ARG A 317 -28.70 -8.54 2.84
C ARG A 317 -28.90 -9.19 1.47
N GLN A 318 -28.41 -10.40 1.27
CA GLN A 318 -28.61 -11.18 0.04
C GLN A 318 -30.06 -11.65 -0.11
N ARG A 319 -30.73 -12.05 0.98
CA ARG A 319 -32.17 -12.39 0.97
C ARG A 319 -33.04 -11.19 0.59
N ASP A 320 -32.73 -10.02 1.14
CA ASP A 320 -33.48 -8.80 0.85
C ASP A 320 -33.29 -8.36 -0.62
N LEU A 321 -32.06 -8.52 -1.15
CA LEU A 321 -31.78 -8.27 -2.57
C LEU A 321 -32.54 -9.24 -3.48
N HIS A 322 -32.55 -10.53 -3.16
CA HIS A 322 -33.25 -11.56 -3.94
C HIS A 322 -34.76 -11.31 -3.96
N ARG A 323 -35.36 -11.01 -2.80
CA ARG A 323 -36.78 -10.63 -2.69
C ARG A 323 -37.11 -9.39 -3.52
N LYS A 324 -36.22 -8.39 -3.52
CA LYS A 324 -36.40 -7.18 -4.33
C LYS A 324 -36.33 -7.47 -5.83
N MET A 325 -35.39 -8.32 -6.26
CA MET A 325 -35.28 -8.74 -7.66
C MET A 325 -36.48 -9.56 -8.13
N GLU A 326 -36.95 -10.50 -7.33
CA GLU A 326 -38.18 -11.26 -7.65
C GLU A 326 -39.41 -10.36 -7.75
N ALA A 327 -39.52 -9.35 -6.88
CA ALA A 327 -40.62 -8.40 -6.93
C ALA A 327 -40.58 -7.57 -8.24
N ILE A 328 -39.37 -7.16 -8.67
CA ILE A 328 -39.17 -6.46 -9.94
C ILE A 328 -39.50 -7.35 -11.13
N GLN A 329 -39.06 -8.61 -11.13
CA GLN A 329 -39.37 -9.57 -12.20
C GLN A 329 -40.87 -9.86 -12.28
N ARG A 330 -41.54 -10.05 -11.14
CA ARG A 330 -43.00 -10.23 -11.10
C ARG A 330 -43.76 -9.00 -11.59
N ALA A 331 -43.28 -7.80 -11.27
CA ALA A 331 -43.86 -6.56 -11.79
C ALA A 331 -43.68 -6.44 -13.31
N ALA A 332 -42.48 -6.73 -13.83
CA ALA A 332 -42.19 -6.71 -15.26
C ALA A 332 -43.04 -7.73 -16.06
N GLN A 333 -43.20 -8.95 -15.53
CA GLN A 333 -44.05 -9.98 -16.16
C GLN A 333 -45.54 -9.60 -16.18
N ARG A 334 -46.01 -8.79 -15.23
CA ARG A 334 -47.40 -8.29 -15.22
C ARG A 334 -47.64 -7.18 -16.24
N VAL A 335 -46.61 -6.42 -16.61
CA VAL A 335 -46.68 -5.39 -17.65
C VAL A 335 -46.66 -6.02 -19.05
N ILE A 336 -45.93 -7.13 -19.23
CA ILE A 336 -45.85 -7.84 -20.52
C ILE A 336 -47.12 -8.66 -20.84
N LYS A 337 -47.93 -9.00 -19.83
CA LYS A 337 -49.18 -9.76 -19.99
C LYS A 337 -50.45 -8.89 -20.06
N ARG A 338 -50.32 -7.58 -20.21
CA ARG A 338 -51.43 -6.64 -20.46
C ARG A 338 -51.28 -6.02 -21.83
#